data_AF-A0A250WQW0-F1
#
_entry.id   AF-A0A250WQW0-F1
#
_cell.length_a   1.000
_cell.length_b   1.000
_cell.length_c   1.000
_cell.angle_alpha   90.00
_cell.angle_beta   90.00
_cell.angle_gamma   90.00
#
_symmetry.space_group_name_H-M   'P 1'
#
loop_
_entity.id
_entity.type
_entity.pdbx_description
1 polymer ?
#
loop_
_entity_poly.entity_id
_entity_poly.type
_entity_poly.pdbx_seq_one_letter_code
_entity_poly.pdbx_strand_id
1 'polypeptide(L)'
;MIHVKTFRSVTRLKTNQLSSSIQTATVTLKAVPSKGKQEQTALHSLIKKRSNEVEGEVAAYAMLQAANLRSSVDLQNLIEVPQQKAMEIMDAQENVVLTLMPIIEAHIKSFPSSTQISIVSALAQLQHYSEVIFDSVAETCISLNDATGGIIDALAAASSSSAVSAEVKQPPPHGDPTPSPSSSSPSSTSQGIQDEHGVIGLQLLMISSAFALAGHYNEILMDLIADQTIQYLENIESLPVLINILGSFMDLQHDHRDLLLSLGDKLDEQMSNLEPEGAAMLILLFSFFRVENETFYADLLRVASRFNPKDIDPKSMSMLYRGLKLLPEPKPSIPEEITALLQRALTEFGPFALSVTSPSSIPSLELLQEIERKAEQPETAQLIMENRMFEIMVRSDVYSGLTLLLGLNCDRNITITTDGWLLGHICSEADGYKLVYQVLSPDRACQNIPTRLRGQILSEILCMQLAGWVVIPVLMTEFLSVMSPEGPESGQNDSKMQAMLVKHLENLTSDAVGEFETLRNPEPA
;
A
#
# COMPACT_ATOMS: atom_id res chain seq x y z
N MET A 1 8.47 -4.38 -26.85
CA MET A 1 9.83 -4.32 -27.46
C MET A 1 10.34 -2.88 -27.53
N ILE A 2 9.49 -1.89 -27.81
CA ILE A 2 9.86 -0.46 -27.81
C ILE A 2 10.33 -0.02 -26.42
N HIS A 3 9.60 -0.30 -25.34
CA HIS A 3 9.97 0.11 -23.98
C HIS A 3 11.33 -0.42 -23.47
N VAL A 4 11.70 -1.68 -23.76
CA VAL A 4 13.00 -2.26 -23.36
C VAL A 4 14.17 -1.67 -24.17
N LYS A 5 13.95 -1.36 -25.46
CA LYS A 5 14.95 -0.64 -26.28
C LYS A 5 15.09 0.81 -25.83
N THR A 6 14.00 1.46 -25.45
CA THR A 6 14.00 2.81 -24.87
C THR A 6 14.70 2.83 -23.52
N PHE A 7 14.46 1.85 -22.64
CA PHE A 7 15.18 1.65 -21.37
C PHE A 7 16.69 1.56 -21.59
N ARG A 8 17.15 0.63 -22.44
CA ARG A 8 18.59 0.50 -22.76
C ARG A 8 19.16 1.77 -23.39
N SER A 9 18.36 2.56 -24.11
CA SER A 9 18.82 3.77 -24.78
C SER A 9 18.89 4.97 -23.85
N VAL A 10 17.91 5.17 -22.97
CA VAL A 10 17.85 6.28 -22.00
C VAL A 10 18.87 6.07 -20.87
N THR A 11 18.96 4.86 -20.32
CA THR A 11 20.00 4.53 -19.34
C THR A 11 21.38 4.76 -19.96
N ARG A 12 21.62 4.28 -21.18
CA ARG A 12 22.89 4.50 -21.90
C ARG A 12 23.15 5.97 -22.23
N LEU A 13 22.12 6.76 -22.54
CA LEU A 13 22.24 8.20 -22.79
C LEU A 13 22.65 8.96 -21.51
N LYS A 14 21.98 8.70 -20.39
CA LYS A 14 22.34 9.30 -19.10
C LYS A 14 23.72 8.83 -18.64
N THR A 15 24.05 7.53 -18.74
CA THR A 15 25.38 7.01 -18.42
C THR A 15 26.48 7.60 -19.33
N ASN A 16 26.19 7.91 -20.59
CA ASN A 16 27.14 8.54 -21.52
C ASN A 16 27.33 10.04 -21.25
N GLN A 17 26.26 10.78 -20.97
CA GLN A 17 26.34 12.19 -20.53
C GLN A 17 27.09 12.32 -19.20
N LEU A 18 27.00 11.28 -18.38
CA LEU A 18 27.70 11.18 -17.11
C LEU A 18 29.18 10.86 -17.27
N SER A 19 29.50 9.88 -18.10
CA SER A 19 30.88 9.52 -18.43
C SER A 19 31.63 10.72 -19.03
N SER A 20 30.95 11.55 -19.83
CA SER A 20 31.54 12.77 -20.36
C SER A 20 31.73 13.85 -19.29
N SER A 21 30.79 14.02 -18.36
CA SER A 21 30.89 14.99 -17.26
C SER A 21 32.01 14.62 -16.26
N ILE A 22 32.12 13.34 -15.90
CA ILE A 22 33.19 12.80 -15.06
C ILE A 22 34.54 12.87 -15.79
N GLN A 23 34.60 12.52 -17.08
CA GLN A 23 35.82 12.71 -17.88
C GLN A 23 36.24 14.17 -17.93
N THR A 24 35.29 15.09 -18.12
CA THR A 24 35.59 16.53 -18.15
C THR A 24 36.17 16.98 -16.82
N ALA A 25 35.55 16.62 -15.69
CA ALA A 25 36.07 16.92 -14.34
C ALA A 25 37.45 16.28 -14.07
N THR A 26 37.68 15.05 -14.57
CA THR A 26 38.96 14.33 -14.43
C THR A 26 40.06 14.95 -15.29
N VAL A 27 39.72 15.45 -16.48
CA VAL A 27 40.64 16.18 -17.36
C VAL A 27 40.98 17.55 -16.76
N THR A 28 40.00 18.25 -16.19
CA THR A 28 40.24 19.50 -15.45
C THR A 28 41.15 19.27 -14.24
N LEU A 29 40.98 18.17 -13.51
CA LEU A 29 41.85 17.73 -12.40
C LEU A 29 43.33 17.59 -12.80
N LYS A 30 43.61 17.02 -13.99
CA LYS A 30 44.98 16.87 -14.50
C LYS A 30 45.62 18.19 -14.91
N ALA A 31 44.82 19.24 -15.10
CA ALA A 31 45.29 20.57 -15.50
C ALA A 31 45.55 21.53 -14.32
N VAL A 32 45.13 21.19 -13.09
CA VAL A 32 45.36 22.05 -11.91
C VAL A 32 46.79 21.84 -11.38
N PRO A 33 47.67 22.87 -11.38
CA PRO A 33 49.05 22.75 -10.91
C PRO A 33 49.10 22.43 -9.41
N SER A 34 50.12 21.65 -9.02
CA SER A 34 50.31 20.94 -7.74
C SER A 34 50.40 21.78 -6.44
N LYS A 35 49.96 23.03 -6.42
CA LYS A 35 50.02 23.90 -5.23
C LYS A 35 48.69 23.91 -4.48
N GLY A 36 48.39 22.81 -3.81
CA GLY A 36 47.29 22.74 -2.86
C GLY A 36 46.82 21.31 -2.59
N LYS A 37 47.55 20.53 -1.78
CA LYS A 37 47.11 19.18 -1.36
C LYS A 37 45.71 19.20 -0.75
N GLN A 38 45.36 20.25 0.01
CA GLN A 38 44.02 20.42 0.59
C GLN A 38 42.94 20.66 -0.47
N GLU A 39 43.22 21.46 -1.50
CA GLU A 39 42.27 21.71 -2.60
C GLU A 39 42.06 20.46 -3.47
N GLN A 40 43.10 19.66 -3.70
CA GLN A 40 42.98 18.37 -4.37
C GLN A 40 42.17 17.36 -3.56
N THR A 41 42.37 17.28 -2.24
CA THR A 41 41.57 16.39 -1.37
C THR A 41 40.10 16.84 -1.32
N ALA A 42 39.84 18.14 -1.22
CA ALA A 42 38.49 18.69 -1.24
C ALA A 42 37.80 18.43 -2.60
N LEU A 43 38.51 18.60 -3.71
CA LEU A 43 37.98 18.35 -5.05
C LEU A 43 37.78 16.85 -5.34
N HIS A 44 38.68 15.98 -4.89
CA HIS A 44 38.46 14.53 -4.97
C HIS A 44 37.28 14.07 -4.11
N SER A 45 37.11 14.64 -2.93
CA SER A 45 35.93 14.41 -2.08
C SER A 45 34.66 14.88 -2.79
N LEU A 46 34.69 16.06 -3.43
CA LEU A 46 33.56 16.59 -4.21
C LEU A 46 33.21 15.71 -5.41
N ILE A 47 34.21 15.22 -6.15
CA ILE A 47 34.00 14.34 -7.31
C ILE A 47 33.47 12.97 -6.87
N LYS A 48 34.01 12.41 -5.78
CA LYS A 48 33.50 11.17 -5.20
C LYS A 48 32.06 11.34 -4.72
N LYS A 49 31.77 12.45 -4.02
CA LYS A 49 30.42 12.80 -3.59
C LYS A 49 29.45 12.91 -4.79
N ARG A 50 29.85 13.63 -5.83
CA ARG A 50 29.03 13.81 -7.03
C ARG A 50 28.87 12.53 -7.85
N SER A 51 29.88 11.67 -7.91
CA SER A 51 29.79 10.34 -8.52
C SER A 51 28.78 9.46 -7.79
N ASN A 52 28.82 9.49 -6.45
CA ASN A 52 27.92 8.75 -5.58
C ASN A 52 26.45 9.25 -5.68
N GLU A 53 26.23 10.57 -5.63
CA GLU A 53 24.90 11.20 -5.81
C GLU A 53 24.27 10.77 -7.15
N VAL A 54 25.08 10.78 -8.20
CA VAL A 54 24.71 10.38 -9.55
C VAL A 54 24.37 8.89 -9.68
N GLU A 55 25.18 8.00 -9.09
CA GLU A 55 24.88 6.56 -9.09
C GLU A 55 23.53 6.31 -8.43
N GLY A 56 23.27 7.03 -7.34
CA GLY A 56 21.97 7.07 -6.70
C GLY A 56 20.84 7.57 -7.62
N GLU A 57 21.02 8.69 -8.32
CA GLU A 57 19.98 9.25 -9.21
C GLU A 57 19.62 8.30 -10.36
N VAL A 58 20.64 7.63 -10.91
CA VAL A 58 20.44 6.61 -11.96
C VAL A 58 19.67 5.41 -11.40
N ALA A 59 19.99 4.99 -10.17
CA ALA A 59 19.27 3.92 -9.48
C ALA A 59 17.80 4.29 -9.23
N ALA A 60 17.54 5.48 -8.68
CA ALA A 60 16.19 5.99 -8.44
C ALA A 60 15.37 6.06 -9.74
N TYR A 61 15.97 6.56 -10.82
CA TYR A 61 15.32 6.63 -12.13
C TYR A 61 15.00 5.25 -12.71
N ALA A 62 15.92 4.29 -12.58
CA ALA A 62 15.69 2.92 -13.05
C ALA A 62 14.56 2.23 -12.27
N MET A 63 14.48 2.46 -10.95
CA MET A 63 13.41 1.92 -10.12
C MET A 63 12.04 2.54 -10.45
N LEU A 64 11.98 3.85 -10.66
CA LEU A 64 10.77 4.53 -11.12
C LEU A 64 10.26 3.99 -12.46
N GLN A 65 11.16 3.72 -13.40
CA GLN A 65 10.79 3.11 -14.68
C GLN A 65 10.31 1.66 -14.51
N ALA A 66 10.90 0.89 -13.60
CA ALA A 66 10.43 -0.46 -13.27
C ALA A 66 9.00 -0.44 -12.71
N ALA A 67 8.68 0.49 -11.82
CA ALA A 67 7.33 0.67 -11.26
C ALA A 67 6.31 1.07 -12.35
N ASN A 68 6.65 2.04 -13.21
CA ASN A 68 5.79 2.46 -14.32
C ASN A 68 5.54 1.33 -15.34
N LEU A 69 6.50 0.43 -15.53
CA LEU A 69 6.30 -0.76 -16.36
C LEU A 69 5.25 -1.69 -15.73
N ARG A 70 5.24 -1.86 -14.41
CA ARG A 70 4.26 -2.71 -13.70
C ARG A 70 2.84 -2.15 -13.83
N SER A 71 2.65 -0.84 -13.66
CA SER A 71 1.33 -0.20 -13.83
C SER A 71 0.83 -0.23 -15.26
N SER A 72 1.71 -0.17 -16.27
CA SER A 72 1.33 -0.29 -17.67
C SER A 72 0.92 -1.71 -18.10
N VAL A 73 1.34 -2.73 -17.34
CA VAL A 73 0.90 -4.12 -17.50
C VAL A 73 -0.34 -4.31 -16.63
N ASP A 74 -1.38 -3.54 -16.94
CA ASP A 74 -2.68 -3.69 -16.29
C ASP A 74 -3.25 -5.08 -16.59
N LEU A 75 -3.78 -5.74 -15.56
CA LEU A 75 -4.32 -7.12 -15.58
C LEU A 75 -5.38 -7.39 -16.67
N GLN A 76 -5.99 -6.34 -17.23
CA GLN A 76 -6.92 -6.46 -18.35
C GLN A 76 -6.25 -6.84 -19.67
N ASN A 77 -4.96 -6.50 -19.87
CA ASN A 77 -4.18 -6.90 -21.05
C ASN A 77 -3.37 -8.19 -20.86
N LEU A 78 -3.37 -8.76 -19.65
CA LEU A 78 -2.72 -10.04 -19.34
C LEU A 78 -3.41 -11.24 -19.99
N ILE A 79 -4.59 -11.04 -20.60
CA ILE A 79 -5.25 -12.04 -21.45
C ILE A 79 -4.48 -12.23 -22.77
N GLU A 80 -3.70 -11.23 -23.24
CA GLU A 80 -2.98 -11.28 -24.51
C GLU A 80 -1.45 -11.37 -24.39
N VAL A 81 -0.89 -11.12 -23.20
CA VAL A 81 0.56 -11.28 -22.96
C VAL A 81 0.85 -12.74 -22.57
N PRO A 82 1.73 -13.47 -23.30
CA PRO A 82 2.13 -14.81 -22.90
C PRO A 82 2.68 -14.79 -21.47
N GLN A 83 2.16 -15.64 -20.59
CA GLN A 83 2.51 -15.67 -19.16
C GLN A 83 4.02 -15.75 -18.90
N GLN A 84 4.76 -16.49 -19.74
CA GLN A 84 6.22 -16.57 -19.69
C GLN A 84 6.89 -15.19 -19.80
N LYS A 85 6.34 -14.30 -20.61
CA LYS A 85 6.84 -12.93 -20.79
C LYS A 85 6.46 -12.01 -19.62
N ALA A 86 5.31 -12.23 -18.99
CA ALA A 86 4.95 -11.51 -17.76
C ALA A 86 5.91 -11.90 -16.62
N MET A 87 6.24 -13.18 -16.50
CA MET A 87 7.22 -13.68 -15.53
C MET A 87 8.62 -13.12 -15.78
N GLU A 88 9.10 -13.12 -17.02
CA GLU A 88 10.39 -12.48 -17.37
C GLU A 88 10.43 -10.99 -17.01
N ILE A 89 9.30 -10.28 -17.11
CA ILE A 89 9.21 -8.86 -16.72
C ILE A 89 9.26 -8.73 -15.19
N MET A 90 8.54 -9.58 -14.45
CA MET A 90 8.55 -9.58 -12.98
C MET A 90 9.94 -9.93 -12.43
N ASP A 91 10.58 -10.98 -12.95
CA ASP A 91 11.94 -11.38 -12.56
C ASP A 91 12.94 -10.26 -12.86
N ALA A 92 12.80 -9.58 -14.01
CA ALA A 92 13.64 -8.46 -14.35
C ALA A 92 13.42 -7.25 -13.41
N GLN A 93 12.18 -6.99 -13.00
CA GLN A 93 11.86 -5.93 -12.04
C GLN A 93 12.44 -6.24 -10.66
N GLU A 94 12.25 -7.46 -10.16
CA GLU A 94 12.81 -7.90 -8.88
C GLU A 94 14.34 -7.82 -8.88
N ASN A 95 15.00 -8.31 -9.94
CA ASN A 95 16.45 -8.21 -10.08
C ASN A 95 16.95 -6.75 -10.10
N VAL A 96 16.20 -5.84 -10.74
CA VAL A 96 16.52 -4.41 -10.72
C VAL A 96 16.42 -3.87 -9.30
N VAL A 97 15.36 -4.19 -8.56
CA VAL A 97 15.19 -3.73 -7.18
C VAL A 97 16.30 -4.27 -6.28
N LEU A 98 16.56 -5.58 -6.32
CA LEU A 98 17.62 -6.21 -5.51
C LEU A 98 19.02 -5.63 -5.80
N THR A 99 19.29 -5.30 -7.06
CA THR A 99 20.58 -4.71 -7.45
C THR A 99 20.72 -3.26 -6.98
N LEU A 100 19.63 -2.49 -7.02
CA LEU A 100 19.65 -1.06 -6.76
C LEU A 100 19.40 -0.70 -5.30
N MET A 101 18.72 -1.55 -4.53
CA MET A 101 18.34 -1.28 -3.15
C MET A 101 19.52 -0.85 -2.26
N PRO A 102 20.68 -1.55 -2.25
CA PRO A 102 21.80 -1.13 -1.40
C PRO A 102 22.36 0.25 -1.78
N ILE A 103 22.29 0.61 -3.07
CA ILE A 103 22.75 1.92 -3.56
C ILE A 103 21.76 3.01 -3.13
N ILE A 104 20.46 2.73 -3.24
CA ILE A 104 19.41 3.66 -2.84
C ILE A 104 19.45 3.89 -1.33
N GLU A 105 19.53 2.83 -0.51
CA GLU A 105 19.65 2.92 0.95
C GLU A 105 20.86 3.77 1.38
N ALA A 106 22.01 3.59 0.73
CA ALA A 106 23.22 4.35 1.05
C ALA A 106 23.11 5.86 0.70
N HIS A 107 22.22 6.22 -0.21
CA HIS A 107 22.13 7.59 -0.76
C HIS A 107 20.76 8.25 -0.55
N ILE A 108 19.81 7.61 0.13
CA ILE A 108 18.43 8.11 0.24
C ILE A 108 18.37 9.54 0.79
N LYS A 109 19.15 9.83 1.83
CA LYS A 109 19.27 11.17 2.46
C LYS A 109 19.91 12.23 1.57
N SER A 110 20.61 11.83 0.50
CA SER A 110 21.24 12.76 -0.45
C SER A 110 20.31 13.17 -1.59
N PHE A 111 19.21 12.44 -1.82
CA PHE A 111 18.28 12.77 -2.88
C PHE A 111 17.38 13.95 -2.51
N PRO A 112 16.93 14.74 -3.50
CA PRO A 112 15.86 15.70 -3.30
C PRO A 112 14.60 15.01 -2.73
N SER A 113 13.87 15.67 -1.85
CA SER A 113 12.69 15.09 -1.18
C SER A 113 11.62 14.59 -2.15
N SER A 114 11.43 15.27 -3.28
CA SER A 114 10.53 14.80 -4.36
C SER A 114 10.97 13.46 -4.97
N THR A 115 12.29 13.24 -5.08
CA THR A 115 12.87 11.97 -5.54
C THR A 115 12.73 10.90 -4.47
N GLN A 116 12.92 11.24 -3.20
CA GLN A 116 12.70 10.31 -2.08
C GLN A 116 11.25 9.80 -2.04
N ILE A 117 10.26 10.69 -2.18
CA ILE A 117 8.83 10.30 -2.25
C ILE A 117 8.57 9.40 -3.45
N SER A 118 9.11 9.77 -4.61
CA SER A 118 9.01 8.98 -5.84
C SER A 118 9.60 7.56 -5.68
N ILE A 119 10.70 7.44 -4.94
CA ILE A 119 11.35 6.16 -4.59
C ILE A 119 10.42 5.31 -3.72
N VAL A 120 9.86 5.85 -2.63
CA VAL A 120 8.96 5.06 -1.76
C VAL A 120 7.67 4.66 -2.47
N SER A 121 7.09 5.54 -3.30
CA SER A 121 5.92 5.18 -4.11
C SER A 121 6.24 4.05 -5.09
N ALA A 122 7.40 4.08 -5.74
CA ALA A 122 7.83 2.99 -6.63
C ALA A 122 8.08 1.68 -5.88
N LEU A 123 8.73 1.72 -4.71
CA LEU A 123 8.94 0.53 -3.87
C LEU A 123 7.62 -0.10 -3.44
N ALA A 124 6.68 0.74 -2.97
CA ALA A 124 5.36 0.30 -2.56
C ALA A 124 4.57 -0.35 -3.71
N GLN A 125 4.60 0.23 -4.92
CA GLN A 125 3.99 -0.37 -6.12
C GLN A 125 4.66 -1.68 -6.52
N LEU A 126 5.97 -1.78 -6.31
CA LEU A 126 6.72 -3.01 -6.58
C LEU A 126 6.59 -4.04 -5.43
N GLN A 127 5.85 -3.72 -4.36
CA GLN A 127 5.68 -4.57 -3.17
C GLN A 127 7.03 -4.92 -2.49
N HIS A 128 8.00 -4.02 -2.58
CA HIS A 128 9.27 -4.12 -1.86
C HIS A 128 9.29 -3.15 -0.69
N TYR A 129 9.95 -3.58 0.39
CA TYR A 129 10.04 -2.84 1.63
C TYR A 129 11.49 -2.70 2.08
N SER A 130 11.84 -1.50 2.54
CA SER A 130 13.10 -1.18 3.21
C SER A 130 12.80 -0.17 4.31
N GLU A 131 12.86 -0.62 5.56
CA GLU A 131 12.62 0.21 6.75
C GLU A 131 13.49 1.48 6.72
N VAL A 132 14.77 1.33 6.37
CA VAL A 132 15.73 2.45 6.27
C VAL A 132 15.27 3.53 5.29
N ILE A 133 14.73 3.14 4.14
CA ILE A 133 14.24 4.10 3.14
C ILE A 133 12.98 4.78 3.67
N PHE A 134 11.99 4.02 4.15
CA PHE A 134 10.72 4.57 4.61
C PHE A 134 10.91 5.51 5.81
N ASP A 135 11.74 5.14 6.79
CA ASP A 135 12.10 6.00 7.93
C ASP A 135 12.80 7.28 7.46
N SER A 136 13.76 7.17 6.54
CA SER A 136 14.48 8.34 6.02
C SER A 136 13.55 9.31 5.28
N VAL A 137 12.56 8.79 4.54
CA VAL A 137 11.57 9.64 3.86
C VAL A 137 10.63 10.28 4.88
N ALA A 138 10.19 9.54 5.90
CA ALA A 138 9.38 10.10 6.98
C ALA A 138 10.11 11.22 7.73
N GLU A 139 11.36 11.00 8.14
CA GLU A 139 12.23 12.02 8.76
C GLU A 139 12.33 13.28 7.88
N THR A 140 12.48 13.10 6.56
CA THR A 140 12.58 14.20 5.61
C THR A 140 11.28 14.98 5.52
N CYS A 141 10.13 14.31 5.42
CA CYS A 141 8.81 14.95 5.42
C CYS A 141 8.56 15.75 6.71
N ILE A 142 8.88 15.17 7.87
CA ILE A 142 8.73 15.84 9.18
C ILE A 142 9.64 17.08 9.26
N SER A 143 10.92 16.93 8.91
CA SER A 143 11.89 18.03 8.95
C SER A 143 11.51 19.18 8.00
N LEU A 144 10.95 18.85 6.84
CA LEU A 144 10.45 19.84 5.89
C LEU A 144 9.29 20.64 6.46
N ASN A 145 8.32 19.97 7.10
CA ASN A 145 7.20 20.64 7.74
C ASN A 145 7.66 21.64 8.82
N ASP A 146 8.62 21.26 9.66
CA ASP A 146 9.16 22.15 10.69
C ASP A 146 9.85 23.39 10.08
N ALA A 147 10.41 23.27 8.87
CA ALA A 147 11.12 24.35 8.20
C ALA A 147 10.20 25.31 7.42
N THR A 148 9.14 24.81 6.80
CA THR A 148 8.27 25.59 5.90
C THR A 148 6.85 25.81 6.41
N GLY A 149 6.45 25.16 7.51
CA GLY A 149 5.06 25.18 8.01
C GLY A 149 4.11 24.25 7.25
N GLY A 150 4.63 23.39 6.38
CA GLY A 150 3.86 22.41 5.61
C GLY A 150 4.74 21.56 4.71
N ILE A 151 4.52 20.22 4.69
CA ILE A 151 5.22 19.29 3.78
C ILE A 151 5.12 19.78 2.34
N ILE A 152 3.94 20.27 1.96
CA ILE A 152 3.58 20.58 0.58
C ILE A 152 4.32 21.82 0.07
N ASP A 153 4.40 22.89 0.86
CA ASP A 153 5.17 24.09 0.50
C ASP A 153 6.65 23.76 0.32
N ALA A 154 7.17 22.87 1.16
CA ALA A 154 8.52 22.36 1.01
C ALA A 154 8.71 21.53 -0.26
N LEU A 155 7.75 20.68 -0.62
CA LEU A 155 7.81 19.89 -1.86
C LEU A 155 7.65 20.75 -3.11
N ALA A 156 6.82 21.78 -3.08
CA ALA A 156 6.67 22.77 -4.14
C ALA A 156 7.94 23.63 -4.30
N ALA A 157 8.56 24.06 -3.19
CA ALA A 157 9.83 24.78 -3.19
C ALA A 157 11.00 23.91 -3.70
N ALA A 158 11.04 22.62 -3.31
CA ALA A 158 12.03 21.67 -3.81
C ALA A 158 11.87 21.40 -5.31
N SER A 159 10.63 21.32 -5.80
CA SER A 159 10.33 21.07 -7.21
C SER A 159 10.67 22.28 -8.10
N SER A 160 10.37 23.50 -7.63
CA SER A 160 10.67 24.74 -8.36
C SER A 160 12.18 25.04 -8.38
N SER A 161 12.90 24.82 -7.28
CA SER A 161 14.37 25.01 -7.22
C SER A 161 15.14 24.01 -8.11
N SER A 162 14.63 22.79 -8.29
CA SER A 162 15.19 21.80 -9.22
C SER A 162 14.95 22.16 -10.69
N ALA A 163 13.84 22.81 -11.02
CA ALA A 163 13.54 23.28 -12.38
C ALA A 163 14.44 24.48 -12.78
N VAL A 164 14.74 25.39 -11.85
CA VAL A 164 15.61 26.56 -12.09
C VAL A 164 17.08 26.16 -12.31
N SER A 165 17.53 25.03 -11.77
CA SER A 165 18.90 24.52 -12.01
C SER A 165 19.07 23.80 -13.37
N ALA A 166 17.97 23.47 -14.05
CA ALA A 166 17.99 22.85 -15.39
C ALA A 166 18.03 23.88 -16.54
N GLU A 167 17.91 25.18 -16.24
CA GLU A 167 18.01 26.25 -17.23
C GLU A 167 19.47 26.63 -17.50
N VAL A 168 20.24 25.65 -18.00
CA VAL A 168 21.56 25.89 -18.59
C VAL A 168 21.36 26.53 -19.96
N LYS A 169 21.62 27.85 -20.01
CA LYS A 169 21.74 28.70 -21.20
C LYS A 169 22.13 27.92 -22.46
N GLN A 170 21.20 27.80 -23.40
CA GLN A 170 21.54 27.51 -24.79
C GLN A 170 22.39 28.65 -25.38
N PRO A 171 23.44 28.36 -26.16
CA PRO A 171 24.17 29.38 -26.89
C PRO A 171 23.32 29.91 -28.07
N PRO A 172 23.49 31.16 -28.47
CA PRO A 172 22.66 31.78 -29.51
C PRO A 172 23.01 31.19 -30.89
N PRO A 173 22.03 30.96 -31.77
CA PRO A 173 22.31 30.64 -33.17
C PRO A 173 22.70 31.91 -33.94
N HIS A 174 23.79 31.81 -34.70
CA HIS A 174 24.28 32.84 -35.61
C HIS A 174 23.53 32.84 -36.96
N GLY A 175 22.99 34.01 -37.35
CA GLY A 175 22.75 34.53 -38.72
C GLY A 175 21.57 33.93 -39.53
N ASP A 176 20.80 34.67 -40.35
CA ASP A 176 20.64 36.11 -40.68
C ASP A 176 19.36 36.22 -41.59
N PRO A 177 18.90 37.38 -42.11
CA PRO A 177 17.59 37.95 -41.78
C PRO A 177 16.51 37.85 -42.89
N THR A 178 15.23 37.82 -42.51
CA THR A 178 14.12 38.33 -43.35
C THR A 178 12.99 38.89 -42.47
N PRO A 179 12.25 39.91 -42.96
CA PRO A 179 11.47 40.81 -42.10
C PRO A 179 10.07 40.26 -41.78
N SER A 180 9.61 40.60 -40.57
CA SER A 180 8.28 40.31 -40.01
C SER A 180 7.12 40.92 -40.83
N PRO A 181 5.87 40.53 -40.51
CA PRO A 181 5.10 41.45 -39.67
C PRO A 181 4.31 40.77 -38.54
N SER A 182 4.49 41.35 -37.35
CA SER A 182 3.55 41.52 -36.23
C SER A 182 2.19 40.80 -36.25
N SER A 183 1.98 39.93 -35.25
CA SER A 183 0.70 39.80 -34.56
C SER A 183 0.94 39.71 -33.05
N SER A 184 0.20 40.54 -32.32
CA SER A 184 0.21 40.70 -30.87
C SER A 184 -0.34 39.46 -30.17
N SER A 185 0.50 38.76 -29.41
CA SER A 185 0.07 37.75 -28.43
C SER A 185 -0.34 38.45 -27.13
N PRO A 186 -1.54 38.21 -26.58
CA PRO A 186 -1.85 38.61 -25.22
C PRO A 186 -1.12 37.65 -24.26
N SER A 187 -0.46 38.23 -23.27
CA SER A 187 0.21 37.56 -22.16
C SER A 187 -0.79 36.74 -21.33
N SER A 188 -0.72 35.41 -21.44
CA SER A 188 -1.34 34.45 -20.53
C SER A 188 -0.41 34.23 -19.33
N THR A 189 -0.56 35.02 -18.28
CA THR A 189 0.23 34.88 -17.03
C THR A 189 -0.66 34.66 -15.80
N SER A 190 -1.95 34.38 -15.99
CA SER A 190 -2.94 34.29 -14.91
C SER A 190 -3.74 32.98 -14.86
N GLN A 191 -3.25 31.91 -15.50
CA GLN A 191 -3.81 30.55 -15.40
C GLN A 191 -2.97 29.57 -14.57
N GLY A 192 -1.84 30.00 -13.99
CA GLY A 192 -0.93 29.12 -13.25
C GLY A 192 -1.31 28.84 -11.79
N ILE A 193 -2.24 29.59 -11.20
CA ILE A 193 -2.59 29.45 -9.76
C ILE A 193 -3.71 28.43 -9.53
N GLN A 194 -4.47 28.06 -10.57
CA GLN A 194 -5.60 27.11 -10.44
C GLN A 194 -5.20 25.63 -10.44
N ASP A 195 -3.90 25.30 -10.58
CA ASP A 195 -3.41 23.92 -10.58
C ASP A 195 -2.62 23.58 -9.31
N GLU A 196 -2.42 24.56 -8.41
CA GLU A 196 -1.59 24.36 -7.22
C GLU A 196 -2.26 23.41 -6.22
N HIS A 197 -3.56 23.57 -5.92
CA HIS A 197 -4.26 22.73 -4.95
C HIS A 197 -4.43 21.27 -5.42
N GLY A 198 -4.61 21.01 -6.71
CA GLY A 198 -4.63 19.66 -7.26
C GLY A 198 -3.33 18.90 -7.03
N VAL A 199 -2.20 19.59 -7.18
CA VAL A 199 -0.87 19.02 -6.90
C VAL A 199 -0.72 18.64 -5.42
N ILE A 200 -1.28 19.44 -4.50
CA ILE A 200 -1.27 19.18 -3.06
C ILE A 200 -1.92 17.83 -2.74
N GLY A 201 -3.17 17.65 -3.17
CA GLY A 201 -3.93 16.44 -2.91
C GLY A 201 -3.23 15.19 -3.46
N LEU A 202 -2.64 15.29 -4.67
CA LEU A 202 -1.89 14.20 -5.28
C LEU A 202 -0.62 13.84 -4.50
N GLN A 203 0.11 14.82 -3.96
CA GLN A 203 1.30 14.55 -3.14
C GLN A 203 0.95 13.86 -1.83
N LEU A 204 -0.08 14.36 -1.12
CA LEU A 204 -0.58 13.71 0.10
C LEU A 204 -0.99 12.27 -0.18
N LEU A 205 -1.75 12.05 -1.26
CA LEU A 205 -2.14 10.73 -1.71
C LEU A 205 -0.95 9.81 -2.02
N MET A 206 0.06 10.31 -2.73
CA MET A 206 1.24 9.53 -3.08
C MET A 206 2.01 9.06 -1.85
N ILE A 207 2.19 9.93 -0.86
CA ILE A 207 2.90 9.61 0.37
C ILE A 207 2.06 8.64 1.21
N SER A 208 0.81 8.99 1.52
CA SER A 208 -0.06 8.16 2.37
C SER A 208 -0.25 6.76 1.78
N SER A 209 -0.48 6.68 0.46
CA SER A 209 -0.68 5.39 -0.22
C SER A 209 0.61 4.58 -0.27
N ALA A 210 1.78 5.21 -0.43
CA ALA A 210 3.04 4.48 -0.44
C ALA A 210 3.30 3.82 0.92
N PHE A 211 3.09 4.56 2.02
CA PHE A 211 3.25 4.05 3.38
C PHE A 211 2.23 2.97 3.70
N ALA A 212 0.95 3.18 3.34
CA ALA A 212 -0.10 2.18 3.49
C ALA A 212 0.20 0.91 2.68
N LEU A 213 0.49 1.01 1.38
CA LEU A 213 0.81 -0.15 0.54
C LEU A 213 2.03 -0.92 1.05
N ALA A 214 3.06 -0.22 1.53
CA ALA A 214 4.22 -0.87 2.16
C ALA A 214 3.91 -1.46 3.53
N GLY A 215 2.87 -0.97 4.22
CA GLY A 215 2.55 -1.36 5.60
C GLY A 215 3.55 -0.76 6.57
N HIS A 216 4.05 0.44 6.30
CA HIS A 216 4.97 1.14 7.19
C HIS A 216 4.21 2.21 7.95
N TYR A 217 4.04 2.03 9.25
CA TYR A 217 3.32 2.99 10.09
C TYR A 217 4.28 3.93 10.81
N ASN A 218 4.16 5.23 10.56
CA ASN A 218 4.88 6.27 11.28
C ASN A 218 3.85 7.28 11.81
N GLU A 219 3.65 7.30 13.13
CA GLU A 219 2.60 8.11 13.79
C GLU A 219 2.74 9.60 13.48
N ILE A 220 3.94 10.17 13.69
CA ILE A 220 4.20 11.60 13.49
C ILE A 220 3.95 12.01 12.02
N LEU A 221 4.39 11.20 11.06
CA LEU A 221 4.12 11.47 9.65
C LEU A 221 2.62 11.41 9.34
N MET A 222 1.90 10.45 9.91
CA MET A 222 0.47 10.29 9.65
C MET A 222 -0.35 11.43 10.27
N ASP A 223 -0.01 11.90 11.47
CA ASP A 223 -0.59 13.11 12.08
C ASP A 223 -0.38 14.32 11.18
N LEU A 224 0.85 14.48 10.68
CA LEU A 224 1.20 15.58 9.80
C LEU A 224 0.45 15.52 8.45
N ILE A 225 0.29 14.33 7.86
CA ILE A 225 -0.56 14.15 6.68
C ILE A 225 -2.01 14.49 7.01
N ALA A 226 -2.48 14.18 8.22
CA ALA A 226 -3.84 14.49 8.66
C ALA A 226 -4.08 15.99 8.72
N ASP A 227 -3.19 16.73 9.38
CA ASP A 227 -3.24 18.20 9.49
C ASP A 227 -3.25 18.87 8.11
N GLN A 228 -2.37 18.41 7.21
CA GLN A 228 -2.32 18.92 5.84
C GLN A 228 -3.57 18.54 5.03
N THR A 229 -4.15 17.36 5.30
CA THR A 229 -5.41 16.94 4.68
C THR A 229 -6.56 17.83 5.16
N ILE A 230 -6.62 18.21 6.45
CA ILE A 230 -7.62 19.16 6.97
C ILE A 230 -7.51 20.50 6.24
N GLN A 231 -6.29 21.02 6.04
CA GLN A 231 -6.09 22.25 5.27
C GLN A 231 -6.54 22.09 3.81
N TYR A 232 -6.28 20.92 3.21
CA TYR A 232 -6.76 20.58 1.87
C TYR A 232 -8.30 20.50 1.78
N LEU A 233 -9.01 20.16 2.87
CA LEU A 233 -10.48 20.10 2.89
C LEU A 233 -11.14 21.44 2.56
N GLU A 234 -10.48 22.57 2.81
CA GLU A 234 -11.04 23.89 2.48
C GLU A 234 -11.24 24.06 0.97
N ASN A 235 -10.40 23.42 0.16
CA ASN A 235 -10.34 23.57 -1.30
C ASN A 235 -10.26 22.20 -2.00
N ILE A 236 -11.17 21.28 -1.67
CA ILE A 236 -11.20 19.94 -2.29
C ILE A 236 -11.46 20.07 -3.78
N GLU A 237 -10.48 19.64 -4.59
CA GLU A 237 -10.63 19.53 -6.04
C GLU A 237 -11.12 18.14 -6.46
N SER A 238 -10.77 17.10 -5.70
CA SER A 238 -11.04 15.71 -6.07
C SER A 238 -11.41 14.86 -4.85
N LEU A 239 -12.69 14.51 -4.77
CA LEU A 239 -13.22 13.63 -3.74
C LEU A 239 -12.59 12.21 -3.78
N PRO A 240 -12.34 11.60 -4.96
CA PRO A 240 -11.61 10.33 -5.02
C PRO A 240 -10.20 10.37 -4.41
N VAL A 241 -9.48 11.48 -4.58
CA VAL A 241 -8.13 11.65 -3.98
C VAL A 241 -8.24 11.61 -2.46
N LEU A 242 -9.18 12.37 -1.90
CA LEU A 242 -9.44 12.41 -0.46
C LEU A 242 -9.84 11.04 0.11
N ILE A 243 -10.75 10.32 -0.55
CA ILE A 243 -11.17 8.97 -0.13
C ILE A 243 -9.99 7.99 -0.10
N ASN A 244 -9.07 8.08 -1.07
CA ASN A 244 -7.88 7.23 -1.10
C ASN A 244 -6.85 7.59 -0.03
N ILE A 245 -6.68 8.88 0.29
CA ILE A 245 -5.89 9.31 1.45
C ILE A 245 -6.45 8.66 2.71
N LEU A 246 -7.76 8.78 2.95
CA LEU A 246 -8.43 8.21 4.11
C LEU A 246 -8.37 6.67 4.14
N GLY A 247 -8.39 6.02 2.98
CA GLY A 247 -8.15 4.59 2.89
C GLY A 247 -6.77 4.19 3.40
N SER A 248 -5.77 5.05 3.25
CA SER A 248 -4.43 4.85 3.81
C SER A 248 -4.44 4.93 5.34
N PHE A 249 -5.23 5.85 5.91
CA PHE A 249 -5.41 5.99 7.37
C PHE A 249 -6.07 4.75 7.95
N MET A 250 -7.15 4.27 7.31
CA MET A 250 -7.80 3.03 7.70
C MET A 250 -6.83 1.86 7.65
N ASP A 251 -6.08 1.70 6.54
CA ASP A 251 -5.19 0.55 6.35
C ASP A 251 -4.08 0.50 7.39
N LEU A 252 -3.56 1.66 7.81
CA LEU A 252 -2.56 1.79 8.87
C LEU A 252 -3.17 1.94 10.29
N GLN A 253 -4.50 1.88 10.40
CA GLN A 253 -5.26 2.09 11.64
C GLN A 253 -4.94 3.41 12.36
N HIS A 254 -4.67 4.47 11.61
CA HIS A 254 -4.38 5.77 12.20
C HIS A 254 -5.67 6.54 12.45
N ASP A 255 -6.09 6.59 13.71
CA ASP A 255 -7.27 7.34 14.17
C ASP A 255 -6.89 8.80 14.42
N HIS A 256 -7.29 9.67 13.50
CA HIS A 256 -7.12 11.12 13.64
C HIS A 256 -8.50 11.79 13.74
N ARG A 257 -9.03 11.88 14.97
CA ARG A 257 -10.44 12.26 15.21
C ARG A 257 -10.81 13.61 14.61
N ASP A 258 -9.95 14.61 14.71
CA ASP A 258 -10.20 15.95 14.17
C ASP A 258 -10.32 15.95 12.64
N LEU A 259 -9.57 15.07 11.96
CA LEU A 259 -9.68 14.91 10.51
C LEU A 259 -11.03 14.27 10.15
N LEU A 260 -11.42 13.21 10.86
CA LEU A 260 -12.69 12.51 10.60
C LEU A 260 -13.91 13.41 10.84
N LEU A 261 -13.89 14.23 11.89
CA LEU A 261 -14.95 15.19 12.16
C LEU A 261 -15.00 16.31 11.12
N SER A 262 -13.87 16.94 10.80
CA SER A 262 -13.78 18.00 9.78
C SER A 262 -14.20 17.49 8.40
N LEU A 263 -13.87 16.24 8.10
CA LEU A 263 -14.27 15.57 6.89
C LEU A 263 -15.78 15.34 6.82
N GLY A 264 -16.42 14.89 7.91
CA GLY A 264 -17.87 14.69 7.95
C GLY A 264 -18.63 15.95 7.54
N ASP A 265 -18.28 17.07 8.15
CA ASP A 265 -18.88 18.38 7.85
C ASP A 265 -18.68 18.77 6.38
N LYS A 266 -17.50 18.52 5.81
CA LYS A 266 -17.18 18.90 4.43
C LYS A 266 -17.81 17.97 3.39
N LEU A 267 -17.87 16.68 3.69
CA LEU A 267 -18.49 15.67 2.83
C LEU A 267 -20.00 15.89 2.72
N ASP A 268 -20.66 16.38 3.76
CA ASP A 268 -22.08 16.75 3.70
C ASP A 268 -22.37 17.77 2.59
N GLU A 269 -21.45 18.72 2.34
CA GLU A 269 -21.56 19.68 1.23
C GLU A 269 -21.37 19.05 -0.15
N GLN A 270 -20.59 17.96 -0.24
CA GLN A 270 -20.19 17.30 -1.49
C GLN A 270 -20.90 15.95 -1.73
N MET A 271 -21.86 15.59 -0.86
CA MET A 271 -22.53 14.29 -0.87
C MET A 271 -23.24 13.98 -2.20
N SER A 272 -23.68 15.01 -2.94
CA SER A 272 -24.29 14.84 -4.26
C SER A 272 -23.32 14.32 -5.33
N ASN A 273 -22.01 14.58 -5.15
CA ASN A 273 -20.94 14.21 -6.08
C ASN A 273 -20.26 12.89 -5.70
N LEU A 274 -20.65 12.29 -4.57
CA LEU A 274 -20.09 11.04 -4.09
C LEU A 274 -20.64 9.84 -4.87
N GLU A 275 -19.73 9.02 -5.38
CA GLU A 275 -20.06 7.74 -6.02
C GLU A 275 -20.39 6.66 -4.98
N PRO A 276 -21.23 5.67 -5.32
CA PRO A 276 -21.60 4.58 -4.39
C PRO A 276 -20.41 3.83 -3.78
N GLU A 277 -19.36 3.59 -4.55
CA GLU A 277 -18.11 2.95 -4.12
C GLU A 277 -17.40 3.78 -3.06
N GLY A 278 -17.35 5.10 -3.26
CA GLY A 278 -16.84 6.05 -2.29
C GLY A 278 -17.67 6.05 -1.00
N ALA A 279 -19.00 5.99 -1.12
CA ALA A 279 -19.88 5.89 0.03
C ALA A 279 -19.67 4.60 0.82
N ALA A 280 -19.53 3.44 0.15
CA ALA A 280 -19.23 2.17 0.80
C ALA A 280 -17.91 2.22 1.59
N MET A 281 -16.87 2.82 1.01
CA MET A 281 -15.58 3.02 1.68
C MET A 281 -15.71 3.95 2.90
N LEU A 282 -16.43 5.06 2.78
CA LEU A 282 -16.64 6.01 3.87
C LEU A 282 -17.48 5.41 5.01
N ILE A 283 -18.51 4.62 4.70
CA ILE A 283 -19.27 3.86 5.70
C ILE A 283 -18.32 2.94 6.46
N LEU A 284 -17.48 2.16 5.76
CA LEU A 284 -16.50 1.30 6.41
C LEU A 284 -15.53 2.09 7.30
N LEU A 285 -14.92 3.13 6.76
CA LEU A 285 -13.94 3.97 7.44
C LEU A 285 -14.49 4.57 8.74
N PHE A 286 -15.63 5.28 8.66
CA PHE A 286 -16.21 5.96 9.81
C PHE A 286 -16.70 4.97 10.86
N SER A 287 -17.29 3.84 10.42
CA SER A 287 -17.70 2.77 11.33
C SER A 287 -16.51 2.10 12.01
N PHE A 288 -15.41 1.86 11.28
CA PHE A 288 -14.19 1.29 11.82
C PHE A 288 -13.58 2.15 12.93
N PHE A 289 -13.57 3.48 12.74
CA PHE A 289 -13.12 4.44 13.76
C PHE A 289 -14.23 4.91 14.72
N ARG A 290 -15.41 4.28 14.69
CA ARG A 290 -16.56 4.57 15.58
C ARG A 290 -16.88 6.07 15.65
N VAL A 291 -17.02 6.71 14.50
CA VAL A 291 -17.45 8.11 14.42
C VAL A 291 -18.96 8.15 14.55
N GLU A 292 -19.47 8.80 15.59
CA GLU A 292 -20.91 8.88 15.85
C GLU A 292 -21.51 10.07 15.10
N ASN A 293 -22.18 9.80 13.97
CA ASN A 293 -22.94 10.80 13.22
C ASN A 293 -24.09 10.14 12.43
N GLU A 294 -25.27 10.00 13.06
CA GLU A 294 -26.42 9.29 12.50
C GLU A 294 -26.89 9.89 11.16
N THR A 295 -26.94 11.21 11.06
CA THR A 295 -27.37 11.92 9.84
C THR A 295 -26.42 11.68 8.67
N PHE A 296 -25.11 11.73 8.94
CA PHE A 296 -24.08 11.45 7.94
C PHE A 296 -24.18 10.01 7.41
N TYR A 297 -24.36 9.02 8.30
CA TYR A 297 -24.57 7.64 7.85
C TYR A 297 -25.85 7.48 7.04
N ALA A 298 -26.95 8.12 7.44
CA ALA A 298 -28.19 8.05 6.67
C ALA A 298 -28.02 8.60 5.24
N ASP A 299 -27.22 9.66 5.09
CA ASP A 299 -26.90 10.25 3.78
C ASP A 299 -25.96 9.36 2.96
N LEU A 300 -24.92 8.80 3.56
CA LEU A 300 -24.03 7.82 2.92
C LEU A 300 -24.80 6.57 2.46
N LEU A 301 -25.71 6.04 3.28
CA LEU A 301 -26.56 4.90 2.92
C LEU A 301 -27.47 5.24 1.73
N ARG A 302 -27.98 6.47 1.66
CA ARG A 302 -28.76 6.93 0.50
C ARG A 302 -27.92 7.04 -0.78
N VAL A 303 -26.63 7.35 -0.66
CA VAL A 303 -25.71 7.33 -1.81
C VAL A 303 -25.39 5.89 -2.21
N ALA A 304 -25.05 5.03 -1.24
CA ALA A 304 -24.78 3.61 -1.47
C ALA A 304 -25.99 2.88 -2.07
N SER A 305 -27.22 3.22 -1.73
CA SER A 305 -28.41 2.61 -2.34
C SER A 305 -28.55 2.88 -3.84
N ARG A 306 -27.74 3.79 -4.42
CA ARG A 306 -27.69 4.06 -5.86
C ARG A 306 -26.82 3.07 -6.64
N PHE A 307 -26.14 2.13 -5.98
CA PHE A 307 -25.41 1.06 -6.66
C PHE A 307 -26.29 0.42 -7.73
N ASN A 308 -25.80 0.39 -8.98
CA ASN A 308 -26.45 -0.39 -10.02
C ASN A 308 -26.16 -1.87 -9.74
N PRO A 309 -27.17 -2.72 -9.46
CA PRO A 309 -26.95 -4.13 -9.12
C PRO A 309 -26.21 -4.98 -10.17
N LYS A 310 -25.94 -4.43 -11.36
CA LYS A 310 -25.19 -5.09 -12.43
C LYS A 310 -23.71 -4.73 -12.47
N ASP A 311 -23.34 -3.57 -11.93
CA ASP A 311 -21.99 -3.00 -12.07
C ASP A 311 -21.20 -3.09 -10.76
N ILE A 312 -21.70 -3.86 -9.81
CA ILE A 312 -21.15 -3.92 -8.47
C ILE A 312 -19.89 -4.76 -8.45
N ASP A 313 -18.76 -4.15 -8.09
CA ASP A 313 -17.56 -4.90 -7.82
C ASP A 313 -17.61 -5.56 -6.42
N PRO A 314 -17.07 -6.79 -6.26
CA PRO A 314 -17.10 -7.50 -4.98
C PRO A 314 -16.41 -6.75 -3.84
N LYS A 315 -15.39 -5.94 -4.13
CA LYS A 315 -14.61 -5.21 -3.12
C LYS A 315 -15.47 -4.11 -2.50
N SER A 316 -16.19 -3.33 -3.28
CA SER A 316 -17.11 -2.30 -2.79
C SER A 316 -18.23 -2.90 -1.93
N MET A 317 -18.76 -4.07 -2.30
CA MET A 317 -19.75 -4.76 -1.46
C MET A 317 -19.16 -5.30 -0.17
N SER A 318 -17.93 -5.83 -0.21
CA SER A 318 -17.21 -6.22 1.00
C SER A 318 -17.04 -5.04 1.96
N MET A 319 -16.70 -3.86 1.43
CA MET A 319 -16.58 -2.64 2.23
C MET A 319 -17.92 -2.22 2.82
N LEU A 320 -18.98 -2.17 2.00
CA LEU A 320 -20.33 -1.83 2.45
C LEU A 320 -20.84 -2.80 3.53
N TYR A 321 -20.70 -4.11 3.30
CA TYR A 321 -21.10 -5.14 4.26
C TYR A 321 -20.41 -4.96 5.62
N ARG A 322 -19.07 -4.82 5.62
CA ARG A 322 -18.30 -4.64 6.86
C ARG A 322 -18.64 -3.33 7.54
N GLY A 323 -18.75 -2.25 6.78
CA GLY A 323 -19.13 -0.94 7.32
C GLY A 323 -20.50 -0.95 8.00
N LEU A 324 -21.48 -1.67 7.43
CA LEU A 324 -22.81 -1.84 8.02
C LEU A 324 -22.80 -2.68 9.29
N LYS A 325 -21.95 -3.71 9.36
CA LYS A 325 -21.77 -4.53 10.56
C LYS A 325 -21.15 -3.74 11.70
N LEU A 326 -20.23 -2.84 11.37
CA LEU A 326 -19.47 -2.01 12.31
C LEU A 326 -20.16 -0.68 12.68
N LEU A 327 -21.38 -0.42 12.18
CA LEU A 327 -22.10 0.82 12.50
C LEU A 327 -22.22 1.02 14.02
N PRO A 328 -22.00 2.26 14.52
CA PRO A 328 -22.18 2.57 15.93
C PRO A 328 -23.64 2.44 16.35
N GLU A 329 -23.88 2.20 17.64
CA GLU A 329 -25.23 2.16 18.22
C GLU A 329 -25.64 3.57 18.71
N PRO A 330 -26.90 4.02 18.52
CA PRO A 330 -27.98 3.29 17.85
C PRO A 330 -27.76 3.22 16.34
N LYS A 331 -27.95 2.02 15.76
CA LYS A 331 -27.75 1.83 14.32
C LYS A 331 -28.73 2.66 13.49
N PRO A 332 -28.24 3.41 12.48
CA PRO A 332 -29.12 4.08 11.54
C PRO A 332 -30.00 3.07 10.79
N SER A 333 -31.20 3.49 10.42
CA SER A 333 -32.11 2.64 9.64
C SER A 333 -31.50 2.29 8.30
N ILE A 334 -31.24 1.00 8.06
CA ILE A 334 -30.69 0.50 6.80
C ILE A 334 -31.82 0.45 5.75
N PRO A 335 -31.67 1.11 4.59
CA PRO A 335 -32.65 1.01 3.49
C PRO A 335 -32.87 -0.43 3.02
N GLU A 336 -34.10 -0.77 2.64
CA GLU A 336 -34.45 -2.10 2.12
C GLU A 336 -33.65 -2.43 0.85
N GLU A 337 -33.35 -1.43 0.03
CA GLU A 337 -32.55 -1.56 -1.18
C GLU A 337 -31.15 -2.07 -0.88
N ILE A 338 -30.50 -1.57 0.18
CA ILE A 338 -29.17 -2.04 0.60
C ILE A 338 -29.26 -3.48 1.11
N THR A 339 -30.30 -3.81 1.86
CA THR A 339 -30.51 -5.18 2.34
C THR A 339 -30.67 -6.15 1.16
N ALA A 340 -31.48 -5.79 0.16
CA ALA A 340 -31.63 -6.57 -1.07
C ALA A 340 -30.33 -6.64 -1.87
N LEU A 341 -29.55 -5.56 -1.92
CA LEU A 341 -28.24 -5.50 -2.57
C LEU A 341 -27.26 -6.49 -1.95
N LEU A 342 -27.15 -6.50 -0.62
CA LEU A 342 -26.29 -7.42 0.11
C LEU A 342 -26.73 -8.86 -0.06
N GLN A 343 -28.03 -9.15 0.02
CA GLN A 343 -28.56 -10.50 -0.21
C GLN A 343 -28.22 -11.01 -1.61
N ARG A 344 -28.35 -10.15 -2.62
CA ARG A 344 -27.95 -10.49 -3.98
C ARG A 344 -26.44 -10.71 -4.09
N ALA A 345 -25.63 -9.80 -3.56
CA ALA A 345 -24.17 -9.92 -3.59
C ALA A 345 -23.70 -11.20 -2.88
N LEU A 346 -24.31 -11.56 -1.76
CA LEU A 346 -24.07 -12.83 -1.05
C LEU A 346 -24.42 -14.05 -1.91
N THR A 347 -25.47 -13.94 -2.73
CA THR A 347 -25.89 -15.01 -3.66
C THR A 347 -24.97 -15.10 -4.88
N GLU A 348 -24.54 -13.95 -5.41
CA GLU A 348 -23.81 -13.84 -6.68
C GLU A 348 -22.31 -14.10 -6.52
N PHE A 349 -21.67 -13.47 -5.55
CA PHE A 349 -20.23 -13.62 -5.31
C PHE A 349 -19.91 -14.72 -4.31
N GLY A 350 -20.93 -15.13 -3.55
CA GLY A 350 -20.74 -15.93 -2.36
C GLY A 350 -20.22 -15.10 -1.18
N PRO A 351 -20.53 -15.51 0.04
CA PRO A 351 -20.06 -14.87 1.28
C PRO A 351 -18.53 -14.77 1.38
N PHE A 352 -17.79 -15.72 0.78
CA PHE A 352 -16.32 -15.69 0.76
C PHE A 352 -15.74 -14.52 -0.05
N ALA A 353 -16.35 -14.17 -1.19
CA ALA A 353 -15.88 -13.05 -1.99
C ALA A 353 -16.19 -11.69 -1.34
N LEU A 354 -17.17 -11.64 -0.43
CA LEU A 354 -17.48 -10.47 0.38
C LEU A 354 -16.62 -10.35 1.64
N SER A 355 -15.95 -11.41 2.06
CA SER A 355 -14.99 -11.39 3.17
C SER A 355 -13.57 -11.05 2.74
N VAL A 356 -13.19 -11.36 1.50
CA VAL A 356 -11.79 -11.31 1.07
C VAL A 356 -11.50 -10.04 0.24
N THR A 357 -10.70 -9.13 0.78
CA THR A 357 -10.34 -7.87 0.09
C THR A 357 -9.20 -7.98 -0.92
N SER A 358 -8.42 -9.06 -0.88
CA SER A 358 -7.28 -9.21 -1.79
C SER A 358 -7.57 -10.21 -2.91
N PRO A 359 -7.38 -9.82 -4.18
CA PRO A 359 -7.43 -10.75 -5.32
C PRO A 359 -6.36 -11.85 -5.25
N SER A 360 -5.34 -11.72 -4.37
CA SER A 360 -4.40 -12.82 -4.09
C SER A 360 -5.04 -14.01 -3.36
N SER A 361 -6.21 -13.83 -2.73
CA SER A 361 -6.84 -14.82 -1.85
C SER A 361 -8.15 -15.44 -2.37
N ILE A 362 -8.65 -15.04 -3.54
CA ILE A 362 -9.88 -15.61 -4.13
C ILE A 362 -9.51 -16.51 -5.32
N PRO A 363 -9.74 -17.83 -5.27
CA PRO A 363 -10.02 -18.59 -6.48
C PRO A 363 -11.46 -18.24 -6.88
N SER A 364 -11.69 -17.58 -8.01
CA SER A 364 -13.08 -17.59 -8.52
C SER A 364 -13.42 -19.05 -8.86
N LEU A 365 -14.67 -19.46 -8.63
CA LEU A 365 -15.12 -20.80 -9.01
C LEU A 365 -14.88 -21.05 -10.50
N GLU A 366 -15.00 -20.00 -11.32
CA GLU A 366 -14.62 -19.98 -12.73
C GLU A 366 -13.10 -20.10 -12.94
N LEU A 367 -12.24 -19.55 -12.08
CA LEU A 367 -10.78 -19.73 -12.15
C LEU A 367 -10.38 -21.13 -11.68
N LEU A 368 -11.07 -21.74 -10.71
CA LEU A 368 -10.88 -23.15 -10.35
C LEU A 368 -11.31 -24.07 -11.50
N GLN A 369 -12.46 -23.79 -12.11
CA GLN A 369 -12.94 -24.52 -13.29
C GLN A 369 -12.09 -24.23 -14.53
N GLU A 370 -11.52 -23.04 -14.67
CA GLU A 370 -10.60 -22.64 -15.75
C GLU A 370 -9.19 -23.19 -15.52
N ILE A 371 -8.75 -23.36 -14.27
CA ILE A 371 -7.53 -24.07 -13.88
C ILE A 371 -7.72 -25.57 -14.16
N GLU A 372 -8.87 -26.15 -13.82
CA GLU A 372 -9.23 -27.52 -14.20
C GLU A 372 -9.33 -27.69 -15.73
N ARG A 373 -9.86 -26.69 -16.45
CA ARG A 373 -9.97 -26.67 -17.92
C ARG A 373 -8.64 -26.43 -18.63
N LYS A 374 -7.77 -25.57 -18.08
CA LYS A 374 -6.43 -25.25 -18.62
C LYS A 374 -5.34 -26.19 -18.11
N ALA A 375 -5.63 -27.06 -17.14
CA ALA A 375 -4.77 -28.18 -16.75
C ALA A 375 -4.57 -29.24 -17.85
N GLU A 376 -5.24 -29.09 -19.00
CA GLU A 376 -4.88 -29.79 -20.24
C GLU A 376 -3.51 -29.33 -20.81
N GLN A 377 -2.94 -28.22 -20.33
CA GLN A 377 -1.55 -27.81 -20.59
C GLN A 377 -0.69 -28.04 -19.32
N PRO A 378 0.18 -29.07 -19.31
CA PRO A 378 0.91 -29.50 -18.10
C PRO A 378 1.76 -28.40 -17.45
N GLU A 379 2.40 -27.55 -18.25
CA GLU A 379 3.38 -26.57 -17.77
C GLU A 379 2.72 -25.36 -17.08
N THR A 380 1.53 -24.95 -17.53
CA THR A 380 0.78 -23.82 -16.95
C THR A 380 0.08 -24.20 -15.65
N ALA A 381 -0.47 -25.41 -15.58
CA ALA A 381 -1.04 -25.94 -14.35
C ALA A 381 0.02 -26.22 -13.28
N GLN A 382 1.21 -26.68 -13.68
CA GLN A 382 2.30 -26.93 -12.76
C GLN A 382 2.82 -25.65 -12.10
N LEU A 383 2.93 -24.54 -12.83
CA LEU A 383 3.43 -23.27 -12.27
C LEU A 383 2.41 -22.53 -11.40
N ILE A 384 1.12 -22.56 -11.77
CA ILE A 384 0.01 -22.04 -10.93
C ILE A 384 -0.17 -22.92 -9.69
N MET A 385 -0.01 -24.25 -9.83
CA MET A 385 0.13 -25.14 -8.68
C MET A 385 1.34 -24.77 -7.84
N GLU A 386 2.54 -24.56 -8.38
CA GLU A 386 3.74 -24.35 -7.56
C GLU A 386 3.67 -23.07 -6.71
N ASN A 387 3.23 -21.94 -7.26
CA ASN A 387 3.13 -20.68 -6.50
C ASN A 387 1.94 -20.63 -5.52
N ARG A 388 0.79 -21.24 -5.86
CA ARG A 388 -0.38 -21.30 -4.95
C ARG A 388 -0.36 -22.50 -4.02
N MET A 389 0.25 -23.62 -4.41
CA MET A 389 0.58 -24.72 -3.51
C MET A 389 1.60 -24.27 -2.50
N PHE A 390 2.52 -23.35 -2.76
CA PHE A 390 3.37 -22.84 -1.70
C PHE A 390 2.53 -22.16 -0.60
N GLU A 391 1.58 -21.29 -0.97
CA GLU A 391 0.70 -20.66 0.03
C GLU A 391 -0.26 -21.65 0.69
N ILE A 392 -0.81 -22.61 -0.06
CA ILE A 392 -1.68 -23.68 0.46
C ILE A 392 -0.88 -24.69 1.30
N MET A 393 0.35 -25.02 0.94
CA MET A 393 1.25 -25.93 1.68
C MET A 393 1.76 -25.27 2.94
N VAL A 394 2.26 -24.04 2.87
CA VAL A 394 2.72 -23.32 4.05
C VAL A 394 1.54 -23.10 5.00
N ARG A 395 0.37 -22.67 4.50
CA ARG A 395 -0.84 -22.63 5.35
C ARG A 395 -1.24 -24.01 5.85
N SER A 396 -1.14 -25.07 5.04
CA SER A 396 -1.40 -26.44 5.46
C SER A 396 -0.43 -26.91 6.55
N ASP A 397 0.84 -26.50 6.51
CA ASP A 397 1.85 -26.82 7.51
C ASP A 397 1.60 -26.06 8.80
N VAL A 398 1.26 -24.77 8.71
CA VAL A 398 0.80 -23.97 9.87
C VAL A 398 -0.46 -24.58 10.46
N TYR A 399 -1.45 -24.92 9.65
CA TYR A 399 -2.69 -25.55 10.11
C TYR A 399 -2.46 -26.95 10.69
N SER A 400 -1.59 -27.75 10.09
CA SER A 400 -1.24 -29.07 10.63
C SER A 400 -0.49 -28.94 11.96
N GLY A 401 0.43 -27.97 12.05
CA GLY A 401 1.12 -27.62 13.28
C GLY A 401 0.17 -27.14 14.37
N LEU A 402 -0.74 -26.20 14.08
CA LEU A 402 -1.78 -25.74 14.99
C LEU A 402 -2.70 -26.88 15.44
N THR A 403 -3.12 -27.75 14.51
CA THR A 403 -3.97 -28.91 14.82
C THR A 403 -3.26 -29.85 15.81
N LEU A 404 -1.98 -30.14 15.56
CA LEU A 404 -1.15 -30.97 16.45
C LEU A 404 -0.93 -30.30 17.82
N LEU A 405 -0.61 -29.01 17.84
CA LEU A 405 -0.31 -28.25 19.06
C LEU A 405 -1.53 -28.11 19.97
N LEU A 406 -2.68 -27.80 19.37
CA LEU A 406 -3.92 -27.59 20.11
C LEU A 406 -4.61 -28.92 20.46
N GLY A 407 -4.03 -30.07 20.05
CA GLY A 407 -4.61 -31.39 20.26
C GLY A 407 -6.01 -31.51 19.64
N LEU A 408 -6.32 -30.67 18.66
CA LEU A 408 -7.64 -30.61 18.07
C LEU A 408 -7.77 -31.79 17.11
N ASN A 409 -8.83 -32.57 17.27
CA ASN A 409 -9.34 -33.39 16.16
C ASN A 409 -10.02 -32.45 15.18
N CYS A 410 -9.23 -31.61 14.50
CA CYS A 410 -9.71 -30.86 13.36
C CYS A 410 -9.95 -31.87 12.25
N ASP A 411 -11.17 -32.40 12.15
CA ASP A 411 -11.65 -32.71 10.82
C ASP A 411 -11.45 -31.43 9.99
N ARG A 412 -10.86 -31.54 8.80
CA ARG A 412 -10.69 -30.42 7.84
C ARG A 412 -12.07 -30.01 7.29
N ASN A 413 -13.03 -29.77 8.18
CA ASN A 413 -14.37 -29.37 7.90
C ASN A 413 -14.31 -27.87 7.67
N ILE A 414 -14.40 -27.52 6.39
CA ILE A 414 -14.75 -26.19 5.94
C ILE A 414 -16.03 -25.78 6.70
N THR A 415 -15.88 -24.85 7.63
CA THR A 415 -17.01 -24.36 8.43
C THR A 415 -17.57 -23.15 7.71
N ILE A 416 -18.86 -23.23 7.35
CA ILE A 416 -19.60 -22.11 6.79
C ILE A 416 -20.33 -21.44 7.96
N THR A 417 -20.05 -20.17 8.23
CA THR A 417 -20.75 -19.44 9.29
C THR A 417 -22.23 -19.26 8.94
N THR A 418 -23.05 -18.87 9.91
CA THR A 418 -24.49 -18.64 9.70
C THR A 418 -24.80 -17.51 8.73
N ASP A 419 -23.87 -16.57 8.56
CA ASP A 419 -23.89 -15.50 7.57
C ASP A 419 -23.11 -15.85 6.29
N GLY A 420 -22.69 -17.11 6.17
CA GLY A 420 -22.16 -17.72 4.95
C GLY A 420 -20.64 -17.76 4.85
N TRP A 421 -19.87 -17.15 5.75
CA TRP A 421 -18.42 -17.05 5.62
C TRP A 421 -17.78 -18.43 5.53
N LEU A 422 -16.96 -18.62 4.50
CA LEU A 422 -16.16 -19.83 4.37
C LEU A 422 -14.92 -19.65 5.26
N LEU A 423 -14.95 -20.26 6.45
CA LEU A 423 -13.78 -20.26 7.31
C LEU A 423 -12.79 -21.29 6.77
N GLY A 424 -11.81 -20.82 6.01
CA GLY A 424 -10.61 -21.59 5.65
C GLY A 424 -9.67 -21.77 6.84
N HIS A 425 -10.21 -21.87 8.06
CA HIS A 425 -9.56 -21.68 9.34
C HIS A 425 -9.77 -22.90 10.23
N ILE A 426 -8.89 -23.07 11.22
CA ILE A 426 -9.14 -24.02 12.29
C ILE A 426 -10.19 -23.42 13.21
N CYS A 427 -11.35 -24.08 13.26
CA CYS A 427 -12.41 -23.74 14.19
C CYS A 427 -12.33 -24.70 15.38
N SER A 428 -12.47 -24.16 16.58
CA SER A 428 -12.60 -24.96 17.81
C SER A 428 -13.70 -24.38 18.66
N GLU A 429 -14.35 -25.22 19.46
CA GLU A 429 -15.22 -24.76 20.54
C GLU A 429 -14.51 -25.03 21.87
N ALA A 430 -14.21 -23.97 22.60
CA ALA A 430 -13.58 -24.05 23.92
C ALA A 430 -14.32 -23.12 24.87
N ASP A 431 -14.72 -23.65 26.04
CA ASP A 431 -15.41 -22.90 27.09
C ASP A 431 -16.65 -22.11 26.62
N GLY A 432 -17.34 -22.62 25.60
CA GLY A 432 -18.52 -21.99 25.00
C GLY A 432 -18.24 -20.88 23.99
N TYR A 433 -16.96 -20.60 23.70
CA TYR A 433 -16.54 -19.69 22.63
C TYR A 433 -16.27 -20.47 21.34
N LYS A 434 -16.62 -19.88 20.20
CA LYS A 434 -16.24 -20.37 18.88
C LYS A 434 -14.95 -19.69 18.46
N LEU A 435 -13.84 -20.40 18.55
CA LEU A 435 -12.51 -19.90 18.22
C LEU A 435 -12.24 -20.10 16.73
N VAL A 436 -11.61 -19.12 16.09
CA VAL A 436 -11.13 -19.18 14.70
C VAL A 436 -9.67 -18.77 14.65
N TYR A 437 -8.79 -19.69 14.26
CA TYR A 437 -7.37 -19.36 14.04
C TYR A 437 -7.17 -18.91 12.60
N GLN A 438 -6.91 -17.61 12.42
CA GLN A 438 -6.72 -16.99 11.12
C GLN A 438 -5.22 -16.84 10.81
N VAL A 439 -4.70 -17.71 9.95
CA VAL A 439 -3.30 -17.62 9.50
C VAL A 439 -3.15 -16.46 8.53
N LEU A 440 -2.30 -15.50 8.88
CA LEU A 440 -2.09 -14.27 8.15
C LEU A 440 -0.72 -14.27 7.49
N SER A 441 -0.69 -13.92 6.20
CA SER A 441 0.56 -13.67 5.49
C SER A 441 1.23 -12.38 6.00
N PRO A 442 2.55 -12.23 5.83
CA PRO A 442 3.30 -11.11 6.42
C PRO A 442 2.82 -9.72 5.97
N ASP A 443 2.31 -9.62 4.73
CA ASP A 443 1.76 -8.40 4.15
C ASP A 443 0.44 -7.94 4.78
N ARG A 444 -0.19 -8.78 5.61
CA ARG A 444 -1.41 -8.46 6.36
C ARG A 444 -1.16 -7.71 7.68
N ALA A 445 0.10 -7.57 8.07
CA ALA A 445 0.53 -6.73 9.17
C ALA A 445 1.36 -5.54 8.66
N CYS A 446 1.58 -4.56 9.54
CA CYS A 446 2.55 -3.53 9.32
C CYS A 446 3.95 -4.15 9.37
N GLN A 447 4.78 -3.87 8.37
CA GLN A 447 6.11 -4.47 8.25
C GLN A 447 7.08 -3.97 9.33
N ASN A 448 6.95 -2.72 9.77
CA ASN A 448 7.76 -2.18 10.88
C ASN A 448 7.18 -2.47 12.27
N ILE A 449 5.90 -2.88 12.36
CA ILE A 449 5.25 -3.24 13.62
C ILE A 449 4.44 -4.52 13.36
N PRO A 450 5.07 -5.70 13.38
CA PRO A 450 4.41 -6.95 12.99
C PRO A 450 3.15 -7.27 13.80
N THR A 451 3.08 -6.85 15.05
CA THR A 451 1.89 -7.03 15.92
C THR A 451 0.69 -6.17 15.51
N ARG A 452 0.90 -5.14 14.68
CA ARG A 452 -0.16 -4.24 14.20
C ARG A 452 -0.68 -4.75 12.86
N LEU A 453 -1.87 -5.36 12.88
CA LEU A 453 -2.55 -5.80 11.67
C LEU A 453 -2.87 -4.61 10.75
N ARG A 454 -3.16 -4.86 9.47
CA ARG A 454 -3.73 -3.81 8.61
C ARG A 454 -5.21 -3.62 8.92
N GLY A 455 -5.72 -2.40 8.79
CA GLY A 455 -7.13 -2.10 9.10
C GLY A 455 -8.13 -2.87 8.25
N GLN A 456 -7.78 -3.23 7.01
CA GLN A 456 -8.62 -4.11 6.20
C GLN A 456 -8.82 -5.49 6.86
N ILE A 457 -7.77 -6.06 7.44
CA ILE A 457 -7.82 -7.35 8.13
C ILE A 457 -8.47 -7.19 9.50
N LEU A 458 -8.14 -6.12 10.22
CA LEU A 458 -8.78 -5.87 11.50
C LEU A 458 -10.31 -5.68 11.35
N SER A 459 -10.77 -4.97 10.32
CA SER A 459 -12.22 -4.83 10.06
C SER A 459 -12.91 -6.16 9.74
N GLU A 460 -12.21 -7.11 9.11
CA GLU A 460 -12.69 -8.48 8.88
C GLU A 460 -12.82 -9.23 10.22
N ILE A 461 -11.77 -9.21 11.03
CA ILE A 461 -11.73 -9.80 12.38
C ILE A 461 -12.87 -9.25 13.25
N LEU A 462 -13.05 -7.93 13.28
CA LEU A 462 -14.10 -7.27 14.05
C LEU A 462 -15.51 -7.72 13.60
N CYS A 463 -15.73 -7.89 12.29
CA CYS A 463 -17.02 -8.38 11.79
C CYS A 463 -17.30 -9.82 12.25
N MET A 464 -16.28 -10.68 12.26
CA MET A 464 -16.40 -12.05 12.75
C MET A 464 -16.64 -12.10 14.26
N GLN A 465 -15.97 -11.22 15.02
CA GLN A 465 -16.21 -11.03 16.45
C GLN A 465 -17.65 -10.58 16.74
N LEU A 466 -18.19 -9.63 15.97
CA LEU A 466 -19.60 -9.26 16.07
C LEU A 466 -20.57 -10.39 15.68
N ALA A 467 -20.13 -11.35 14.88
CA ALA A 467 -20.87 -12.58 14.57
C ALA A 467 -20.73 -13.68 15.64
N GLY A 468 -20.01 -13.41 16.75
CA GLY A 468 -19.87 -14.31 17.88
C GLY A 468 -18.66 -15.25 17.81
N TRP A 469 -17.68 -14.95 16.96
CA TRP A 469 -16.45 -15.73 16.84
C TRP A 469 -15.28 -15.03 17.53
N VAL A 470 -14.47 -15.76 18.28
CA VAL A 470 -13.19 -15.25 18.77
C VAL A 470 -12.15 -15.55 17.72
N VAL A 471 -11.69 -14.51 17.01
CA VAL A 471 -10.66 -14.68 15.98
C VAL A 471 -9.29 -14.47 16.58
N ILE A 472 -8.40 -15.43 16.35
CA ILE A 472 -7.02 -15.46 16.82
C ILE A 472 -6.13 -15.30 15.58
N PRO A 473 -5.59 -14.09 15.32
CA PRO A 473 -4.68 -13.88 14.21
C PRO A 473 -3.35 -14.60 14.49
N VAL A 474 -2.90 -15.42 13.56
CA VAL A 474 -1.62 -16.15 13.62
C VAL A 474 -0.74 -15.66 12.48
N LEU A 475 0.23 -14.80 12.79
CA LEU A 475 1.16 -14.30 11.79
C LEU A 475 2.12 -15.41 11.37
N MET A 476 2.20 -15.63 10.06
CA MET A 476 3.01 -16.71 9.49
C MET A 476 4.50 -16.53 9.82
N THR A 477 5.01 -15.29 9.88
CA THR A 477 6.39 -14.99 10.26
C THR A 477 6.70 -15.42 11.69
N GLU A 478 5.83 -15.06 12.64
CA GLU A 478 5.98 -15.42 14.05
C GLU A 478 5.92 -16.94 14.21
N PHE A 479 4.91 -17.57 13.59
CA PHE A 479 4.77 -19.03 13.64
C PHE A 479 5.99 -19.76 13.07
N LEU A 480 6.46 -19.36 11.88
CA LEU A 480 7.62 -19.97 11.23
C LEU A 480 8.92 -19.71 12.01
N SER A 481 9.07 -18.55 12.65
CA SER A 481 10.24 -18.24 13.47
C SER A 481 10.37 -19.17 14.67
N VAL A 482 9.23 -19.58 15.25
CA VAL A 482 9.23 -20.53 16.36
C VAL A 482 9.41 -21.97 15.86
N MET A 483 8.95 -22.27 14.64
CA MET A 483 9.09 -23.60 14.02
C MET A 483 10.47 -23.86 13.40
N SER A 484 11.26 -22.83 13.10
CA SER A 484 12.59 -22.98 12.51
C SER A 484 13.61 -23.37 13.58
N PRO A 485 14.14 -24.61 13.59
CA PRO A 485 15.10 -25.04 14.58
C PRO A 485 16.48 -24.51 14.20
N GLU A 486 16.82 -23.29 14.64
CA GLU A 486 18.21 -22.83 14.62
C GLU A 486 19.01 -23.58 15.71
N GLY A 487 19.35 -24.84 15.43
CA GLY A 487 20.21 -25.64 16.31
C GLY A 487 20.29 -27.13 15.91
N PRO A 488 21.47 -27.65 15.51
CA PRO A 488 21.65 -29.05 15.14
C PRO A 488 21.69 -30.05 16.33
N GLU A 489 21.31 -29.67 17.54
CA GLU A 489 21.29 -30.58 18.70
C GLU A 489 19.88 -31.15 18.94
N SER A 490 19.58 -32.19 18.15
CA SER A 490 18.30 -32.87 18.02
C SER A 490 17.91 -33.72 19.24
N GLY A 491 16.68 -33.53 19.74
CA GLY A 491 15.95 -34.49 20.59
C GLY A 491 15.22 -33.87 21.78
N GLN A 492 15.79 -32.86 22.44
CA GLN A 492 15.15 -32.15 23.57
C GLN A 492 14.45 -30.84 23.17
N ASN A 493 14.71 -30.34 21.95
CA ASN A 493 14.14 -29.08 21.48
C ASN A 493 12.65 -29.16 21.12
N ASP A 494 12.15 -30.32 20.67
CA ASP A 494 10.75 -30.44 20.20
C ASP A 494 9.74 -30.17 21.31
N SER A 495 9.97 -30.70 22.51
CA SER A 495 9.08 -30.47 23.67
C SER A 495 9.15 -29.01 24.16
N LYS A 496 10.33 -28.38 24.09
CA LYS A 496 10.50 -26.98 24.49
C LYS A 496 9.87 -26.03 23.47
N MET A 497 10.01 -26.33 22.18
CA MET A 497 9.41 -25.60 21.05
C MET A 497 7.88 -25.69 21.12
N GLN A 498 7.34 -26.91 21.33
CA GLN A 498 5.90 -27.10 21.56
C GLN A 498 5.40 -26.31 22.77
N ALA A 499 6.11 -26.35 23.91
CA ALA A 499 5.71 -25.59 25.09
C ALA A 499 5.74 -24.06 24.86
N MET A 500 6.71 -23.55 24.09
CA MET A 500 6.77 -22.12 23.72
C MET A 500 5.63 -21.74 22.78
N LEU A 501 5.31 -22.58 21.79
CA LEU A 501 4.18 -22.37 20.87
C LEU A 501 2.83 -22.40 21.58
N VAL A 502 2.60 -23.40 22.44
CA VAL A 502 1.37 -23.52 23.23
C VAL A 502 1.20 -22.29 24.10
N LYS A 503 2.24 -21.88 24.84
CA LYS A 503 2.17 -20.68 25.68
C LYS A 503 1.91 -19.40 24.86
N HIS A 504 2.49 -19.29 23.67
CA HIS A 504 2.25 -18.16 22.78
C HIS A 504 0.79 -18.13 22.28
N LEU A 505 0.25 -19.28 21.87
CA LEU A 505 -1.15 -19.41 21.45
C LEU A 505 -2.12 -19.17 22.61
N GLU A 506 -1.80 -19.63 23.82
CA GLU A 506 -2.58 -19.36 25.04
C GLU A 506 -2.63 -17.86 25.33
N ASN A 507 -1.50 -17.16 25.21
CA ASN A 507 -1.45 -15.70 25.37
C ASN A 507 -2.30 -15.00 24.29
N LEU A 508 -2.11 -15.34 23.01
CA LEU A 508 -2.91 -14.78 21.91
C LEU A 508 -4.41 -15.04 22.09
N THR A 509 -4.77 -16.22 22.57
CA THR A 509 -6.17 -16.59 22.85
C THR A 509 -6.72 -15.76 24.00
N SER A 510 -5.96 -15.63 25.10
CA SER A 510 -6.35 -14.83 26.25
C SER A 510 -6.57 -13.37 25.87
N ASP A 511 -5.65 -12.79 25.09
CA ASP A 511 -5.74 -11.40 24.62
C ASP A 511 -6.96 -11.23 23.70
N ALA A 512 -7.15 -12.12 22.72
CA ALA A 512 -8.29 -12.07 21.81
C ALA A 512 -9.65 -12.26 22.51
N VAL A 513 -9.72 -13.11 23.55
CA VAL A 513 -10.94 -13.26 24.37
C VAL A 513 -11.20 -11.98 25.17
N GLY A 514 -10.17 -11.36 25.76
CA GLY A 514 -10.31 -10.09 26.48
C GLY A 514 -10.81 -8.95 25.58
N GLU A 515 -10.27 -8.83 24.36
CA GLU A 515 -10.76 -7.89 23.35
C GLU A 515 -12.21 -8.18 22.95
N PHE A 516 -12.54 -9.45 22.69
CA PHE A 516 -13.89 -9.88 22.35
C PHE A 516 -14.91 -9.56 23.45
N GLU A 517 -14.54 -9.77 24.72
CA GLU A 517 -15.41 -9.44 25.86
C GLU A 517 -15.63 -7.93 26.02
N THR A 518 -14.60 -7.13 25.74
CA THR A 518 -14.69 -5.66 25.71
C THR A 518 -15.62 -5.19 24.59
N LEU A 519 -15.56 -5.83 23.42
CA LEU A 519 -16.48 -5.55 22.30
C LEU A 519 -17.92 -5.95 22.61
N ARG A 520 -18.11 -7.07 23.32
CA ARG A 520 -19.44 -7.58 23.68
C ARG A 520 -20.09 -6.77 24.79
N ASN A 521 -19.29 -6.25 25.71
CA ASN A 521 -19.73 -5.44 26.85
C ASN A 521 -18.97 -4.11 26.84
N PRO A 522 -19.25 -3.21 25.89
CA PRO A 522 -18.60 -1.91 25.88
C PRO A 522 -18.92 -1.20 27.20
N GLU A 523 -17.88 -0.78 27.93
CA GLU A 523 -18.09 0.10 29.07
C GLU A 523 -18.85 1.34 28.57
N PRO A 524 -19.86 1.83 29.32
CA PRO A 524 -20.55 3.06 28.95
C PRO A 524 -19.52 4.20 28.89
N ALA A 525 -19.49 4.88 27.74
CA ALA A 525 -18.58 5.98 27.44
C ALA A 525 -18.73 7.17 28.40
#